data_AF-A0A970ZFH8-F1
#
_entry.id   AF-A0A970ZFH8-F1
#
_cell.length_a   1.000
_cell.length_b   1.000
_cell.length_c   1.000
_cell.angle_alpha   90.00
_cell.angle_beta   90.00
_cell.angle_gamma   90.00
#
_symmetry.space_group_name_H-M   'P 1'
#
loop_
_entity.id
_entity.type
_entity.pdbx_description
1 polymer ?
#
loop_
_entity_poly.entity_id
_entity_poly.type
_entity_poly.pdbx_seq_one_letter_code
_entity_poly.pdbx_strand_id
1 'polypeptide(L)' 'MNSERKTHFEKGATQQEEGLVVEYLKFLSHNKKYWLIPIIAVLLLIGWLAMLGGSAAGTFIYTLF' A
#
# COMPACT_ATOMS: atom_id res chain seq x y z
N MET A 1 -13.15 49.05 -3.33
CA MET A 1 -11.87 48.33 -3.51
C MET A 1 -11.57 47.52 -2.24
N ASN A 2 -12.21 46.36 -2.03
CA ASN A 2 -11.99 45.51 -0.83
C ASN A 2 -12.35 44.02 -1.06
N SER A 3 -11.95 43.47 -2.20
CA SER A 3 -12.22 42.06 -2.58
C SER A 3 -10.96 41.18 -2.66
N GLU A 4 -9.76 41.75 -2.51
CA GLU A 4 -8.48 41.07 -2.78
C GLU A 4 -7.86 40.38 -1.54
N ARG A 5 -8.32 40.66 -0.31
CA ARG A 5 -7.65 40.20 0.93
C ARG A 5 -8.07 38.81 1.42
N LYS A 6 -9.05 38.16 0.80
CA LYS A 6 -9.53 36.82 1.22
C LYS A 6 -8.82 35.65 0.54
N THR A 7 -7.89 35.88 -0.38
CA THR A 7 -7.31 34.81 -1.21
C THR A 7 -6.08 34.13 -0.60
N HIS A 8 -5.42 34.78 0.38
CA HIS A 8 -4.17 34.30 0.99
C HIS A 8 -4.35 33.55 2.32
N PHE A 9 -5.45 33.79 3.05
CA PHE A 9 -5.69 33.17 4.37
C PHE A 9 -6.48 31.86 4.30
N GLU A 10 -7.32 31.66 3.28
CA GLU A 10 -8.11 30.42 3.12
C GLU A 10 -7.28 29.26 2.53
N LYS A 11 -6.10 29.53 1.97
CA LYS A 11 -5.22 28.50 1.39
C LYS A 11 -4.41 27.70 2.40
N GLY A 12 -4.33 28.14 3.66
CA GLY A 12 -3.63 27.40 4.73
C GLY A 12 -4.49 26.30 5.38
N ALA A 13 -5.81 26.46 5.41
CA ALA A 13 -6.75 25.49 5.96
C ALA A 13 -7.17 24.40 4.95
N THR A 14 -6.74 24.54 3.69
CA THR A 14 -6.78 23.47 2.68
C THR A 14 -5.38 22.90 2.48
N GLN A 15 -4.53 22.93 3.52
CA GLN A 15 -3.48 21.92 3.65
C GLN A 15 -4.22 20.61 3.77
N GLN A 16 -4.38 19.98 2.62
CA GLN A 16 -4.85 18.63 2.42
C GLN A 16 -4.39 17.84 3.63
N GLU A 17 -5.30 17.58 4.57
CA GLU A 17 -5.03 16.67 5.67
C GLU A 17 -4.87 15.34 4.96
N GLU A 18 -3.63 15.08 4.51
CA GLU A 18 -3.19 13.80 4.03
C GLU A 18 -3.52 12.89 5.20
N GLY A 19 -4.68 12.21 5.14
CA GLY A 19 -5.23 11.54 6.30
C GLY A 19 -4.16 10.68 6.95
N LEU A 20 -4.18 10.51 8.26
CA LEU A 20 -3.10 9.90 9.05
C LEU A 20 -2.46 8.66 8.40
N VAL A 21 -3.25 7.86 7.68
CA VAL A 21 -2.81 6.71 6.87
C VAL A 21 -1.85 7.09 5.73
N VAL A 22 -2.15 8.13 4.96
CA VAL A 22 -1.30 8.65 3.86
C VAL A 22 0.00 9.19 4.41
N GLU A 23 -0.04 9.94 5.52
CA GLU A 23 1.16 10.45 6.18
C GLU A 23 2.02 9.31 6.74
N TYR A 24 1.40 8.28 7.33
CA TYR A 24 2.07 7.05 7.76
C TYR A 24 2.72 6.31 6.59
N LEU A 25 2.01 6.14 5.48
CA LEU A 25 2.52 5.47 4.28
C LEU A 25 3.68 6.25 3.65
N LYS A 26 3.63 7.58 3.68
CA LYS A 26 4.70 8.47 3.21
C LYS A 26 5.93 8.39 4.11
N PHE A 27 5.75 8.34 5.42
CA PHE A 27 6.81 8.13 6.41
C PHE A 27 7.45 6.74 6.27
N LEU A 28 6.63 5.72 6.03
CA LEU A 28 7.06 4.35 5.83
C LEU A 28 7.79 4.16 4.48
N SER A 29 7.41 4.94 3.46
CA SER A 29 8.12 5.02 2.17
C SER A 29 9.47 5.75 2.29
N HIS A 30 9.59 6.70 3.22
CA HIS A 30 10.85 7.40 3.52
C HIS A 30 11.94 6.45 4.05
N ASN A 31 11.53 5.34 4.69
CA ASN A 31 12.42 4.30 5.20
C ASN A 31 12.73 3.27 4.10
N LYS A 32 13.52 3.68 3.08
CA LYS A 32 14.10 2.85 1.98
C LYS A 32 13.46 1.47 1.78
N LYS A 33 12.15 1.43 1.51
CA LYS A 33 11.37 0.18 1.35
C LYS A 33 11.69 -0.59 0.07
N TYR A 34 12.69 -0.15 -0.71
CA TYR A 34 13.22 -0.88 -1.87
C TYR A 34 13.55 -2.34 -1.55
N TRP A 35 13.93 -2.65 -0.31
CA TRP A 35 14.21 -4.02 0.13
C TRP A 35 12.96 -4.83 0.50
N LEU A 36 11.84 -4.19 0.83
CA LEU A 36 10.60 -4.87 1.18
C LEU A 36 9.76 -5.21 -0.06
N ILE A 37 9.83 -4.39 -1.10
CA ILE A 37 9.16 -4.63 -2.38
C ILE A 37 9.44 -6.04 -2.93
N PRO A 38 10.70 -6.53 -3.03
CA PRO A 38 10.96 -7.87 -3.55
C PRO A 38 10.38 -8.97 -2.63
N ILE A 39 10.41 -8.78 -1.31
CA ILE A 39 9.84 -9.74 -0.35
C ILE A 39 8.32 -9.85 -0.54
N ILE A 40 7.62 -8.71 -0.62
CA ILE A 40 6.17 -8.67 -0.85
C ILE A 40 5.83 -9.27 -2.22
N ALA A 41 6.62 -8.96 -3.25
CA ALA A 41 6.41 -9.51 -4.59
C ALA A 41 6.50 -11.04 -4.60
N VAL A 42 7.51 -11.62 -3.95
CA VAL A 42 7.65 -13.08 -3.84
C VAL A 42 6.50 -13.69 -3.03
N LEU A 43 6.10 -13.08 -1.92
CA LEU A 43 4.97 -13.57 -1.11
C LEU A 43 3.66 -13.56 -1.91
N LEU A 44 3.39 -12.50 -2.66
CA LEU A 44 2.23 -12.43 -3.54
C LEU A 44 2.31 -13.48 -4.65
N LEU A 45 3.48 -13.71 -5.23
CA LEU A 45 3.69 -14.67 -6.30
C LEU A 45 3.47 -16.10 -5.80
N ILE A 46 3.97 -16.45 -4.60
CA ILE A 46 3.71 -17.74 -3.95
C ILE A 46 2.23 -17.88 -3.61
N GLY A 47 1.60 -16.87 -3.03
CA GLY A 47 0.17 -16.88 -2.71
C GLY A 47 -0.69 -17.06 -3.97
N TRP A 48 -0.33 -16.37 -5.05
CA TRP A 48 -0.98 -16.49 -6.36
C TRP A 48 -0.82 -17.89 -6.95
N LEU A 49 0.41 -18.43 -6.96
CA LEU A 49 0.67 -19.81 -7.38
C LEU A 49 -0.06 -20.83 -6.50
N ALA A 50 -0.17 -20.58 -5.20
CA ALA A 50 -0.91 -21.42 -4.27
C ALA A 50 -2.42 -21.35 -4.51
N MET A 51 -2.97 -20.20 -4.92
CA MET A 51 -4.37 -20.11 -5.34
C MET A 51 -4.62 -20.85 -6.65
N LEU A 52 -3.73 -20.74 -7.63
CA LEU A 52 -3.81 -21.49 -8.89
C LEU A 52 -3.58 -23.00 -8.70
N GLY A 53 -2.66 -23.37 -7.80
CA GLY A 53 -2.26 -24.75 -7.53
C GLY A 53 -3.07 -25.43 -6.42
N GLY A 54 -3.76 -24.68 -5.56
CA GLY A 54 -4.47 -25.19 -4.38
C GLY A 54 -5.64 -26.09 -4.73
N SER A 55 -6.19 -25.97 -5.95
CA SER A 55 -7.21 -26.88 -6.45
C SER A 55 -6.67 -28.25 -6.88
N ALA A 56 -5.34 -28.44 -6.98
CA ALA A 56 -4.72 -29.69 -7.42
C ALA A 56 -3.66 -30.21 -6.44
N ALA A 57 -2.80 -29.35 -5.90
CA ALA A 57 -1.74 -29.71 -4.96
C ALA A 57 -2.27 -30.17 -3.59
N GLY A 58 -3.44 -29.63 -3.17
CA GLY A 58 -4.11 -30.05 -1.94
C GLY A 58 -4.60 -31.50 -1.97
N THR A 59 -4.99 -32.03 -3.13
CA THR A 59 -5.46 -33.42 -3.25
C THR A 59 -4.29 -34.42 -3.14
N PHE A 60 -3.14 -34.13 -3.76
CA PHE A 60 -2.06 -35.12 -3.86
C PHE A 60 -1.14 -35.21 -2.63
N ILE A 61 -1.03 -34.14 -1.83
CA ILE A 61 -0.29 -34.17 -0.56
C ILE A 61 -0.91 -35.17 0.43
N TYR A 62 -2.22 -35.40 0.39
CA TYR A 62 -2.90 -36.40 1.24
C TYR A 62 -2.98 -37.80 0.61
N THR A 63 -2.76 -37.97 -0.69
CA THR A 63 -2.81 -39.31 -1.30
C THR A 63 -1.49 -40.08 -1.20
N LEU A 64 -0.38 -39.38 -0.93
CA LEU A 64 0.97 -39.98 -0.82
C LEU A 64 1.38 -40.31 0.62
N PHE A 65 0.50 -40.08 1.60
CA PHE A 65 0.67 -40.49 3.01
C PHE A 65 -0.48 -41.39 3.46
#